data_AF-A0A2I3SVR0-F1
#
_entry.id   AF-A0A2I3SVR0-F1
#
_cell.length_a   1.000
_cell.length_b   1.000
_cell.length_c   1.000
_cell.angle_alpha   90.00
_cell.angle_beta   90.00
_cell.angle_gamma   90.00
#
_symmetry.space_group_name_H-M   'P 1'
#
loop_
_entity.id
_entity.type
_entity.pdbx_description
1 polymer ?
#
loop_
_entity_poly.entity_id
_entity_poly.type
_entity_poly.pdbx_seq_one_letter_code
_entity_poly.pdbx_strand_id
1 'polypeptide(L)'
;MGRTHALMLVSGRRRLLTALLQAQKWPFQPSRDMRLVQFRAPHLVGPHLGLETGNGGGVINLNAFDPTLPKTMTQFLEQGEATLSVARRALAAQLPVLPRSEVTFLAPVTRPDKVVCVGMNYVDHCKEQNVPVPKEPIIFSKFASSIVGPYDEVVLPPQSQEVDWEVELAVVIGKKGKHIKATDAMAHVAGFTVAHDVSARDWLTRRNGKQWLLGKTFDTFCPLGPALVTKDSVADPHNLKICCRVNGEVVQSSNTNQMVFKTDDLIAWVSQFVTFYPGDVILTGTPPGVGVFRKPPVFLKKGDEVQCEIEELGVIINKVV
;
A
#
# COMPACT_ATOMS: atom_id res chain seq x y z
N MET A 1 2.82 -36.41 35.39
CA MET A 1 3.42 -35.20 36.01
C MET A 1 4.82 -35.06 35.44
N GLY A 2 5.25 -34.06 34.68
CA GLY A 2 4.74 -32.81 34.15
C GLY A 2 5.95 -32.10 33.51
N ARG A 3 5.71 -31.24 32.51
CA ARG A 3 6.65 -30.32 31.81
C ARG A 3 7.28 -30.80 30.50
N THR A 4 6.66 -30.43 29.39
CA THR A 4 7.32 -30.20 28.09
C THR A 4 6.51 -29.17 27.28
N HIS A 5 6.51 -27.90 27.69
CA HIS A 5 5.95 -26.79 26.89
C HIS A 5 6.82 -25.54 27.11
N ALA A 6 7.95 -25.44 26.41
CA ALA A 6 8.74 -24.20 26.37
C ALA A 6 9.81 -24.22 25.25
N LEU A 7 9.47 -24.60 24.02
CA LEU A 7 10.45 -24.47 22.91
C LEU A 7 9.79 -24.33 21.53
N MET A 8 8.83 -23.40 21.37
CA MET A 8 8.30 -23.05 20.03
C MET A 8 8.10 -21.54 19.78
N LEU A 9 8.34 -20.67 20.76
CA LEU A 9 8.07 -19.22 20.64
C LEU A 9 9.28 -18.39 20.18
N VAL A 10 10.45 -18.98 20.01
CA VAL A 10 11.70 -18.23 19.73
C VAL A 10 12.09 -18.22 18.23
N SER A 11 11.54 -19.12 17.40
CA SER A 11 11.93 -19.23 15.99
C SER A 11 11.24 -18.22 15.06
N GLY A 12 10.05 -17.72 15.41
CA GLY A 12 9.30 -16.75 14.60
C GLY A 12 9.91 -15.35 14.59
N ARG A 13 10.44 -14.88 15.73
CA ARG A 13 11.05 -13.54 15.86
C ARG A 13 12.39 -13.39 15.13
N ARG A 14 13.12 -14.49 14.91
CA ARG A 14 14.41 -14.43 14.19
C ARG A 14 14.26 -14.32 12.67
N ARG A 15 13.15 -14.78 12.08
CA ARG A 15 12.94 -14.71 10.62
C ARG A 15 12.49 -13.33 10.11
N LEU A 16 11.69 -12.60 10.90
CA LEU A 16 11.32 -11.21 10.57
C LEU A 16 12.55 -10.27 10.51
N LEU A 17 13.55 -10.49 11.37
CA LEU A 17 14.78 -9.69 11.33
C LEU A 17 15.62 -9.93 10.07
N THR A 18 15.58 -11.15 9.49
CA THR A 18 16.38 -11.48 8.31
C THR A 18 15.76 -10.95 7.01
N ALA A 19 14.44 -10.85 6.91
CA ALA A 19 13.76 -10.28 5.75
C ALA A 19 14.03 -8.77 5.59
N LEU A 20 14.09 -8.03 6.71
CA LEU A 20 14.47 -6.61 6.73
C LEU A 20 15.94 -6.37 6.33
N LEU A 21 16.80 -7.39 6.38
CA LEU A 21 18.21 -7.30 5.98
C LEU A 21 18.43 -7.57 4.47
N GLN A 22 17.42 -8.08 3.75
CA GLN A 22 17.51 -8.42 2.32
C GLN A 22 16.78 -7.45 1.39
N ALA A 23 16.10 -6.43 1.93
CA ALA A 23 15.67 -5.29 1.13
C ALA A 23 16.93 -4.65 0.51
N GLN A 24 16.93 -4.48 -0.81
CA GLN A 24 18.05 -3.82 -1.50
C GLN A 24 18.24 -2.46 -0.84
N LYS A 25 19.40 -2.23 -0.22
CA LYS A 25 19.76 -0.92 0.31
C LYS A 25 19.91 0.04 -0.87
N TRP A 26 18.82 0.69 -1.23
CA TRP A 26 18.86 1.82 -2.14
C TRP A 26 19.70 2.92 -1.48
N PRO A 27 20.60 3.60 -2.21
CA PRO A 27 21.42 4.65 -1.62
C PRO A 27 20.50 5.73 -1.02
N PHE A 28 20.48 5.79 0.31
CA PHE A 28 19.76 6.78 1.09
C PHE A 28 20.33 8.16 0.80
N GLN A 29 19.58 9.01 0.11
CA GLN A 29 19.82 10.44 0.12
C GLN A 29 18.99 11.04 1.28
N PRO A 30 19.60 11.81 2.19
CA PRO A 30 18.85 12.51 3.22
C PRO A 30 18.13 13.72 2.61
N SER A 31 17.03 13.49 1.88
CA SER A 31 15.92 14.43 1.88
C SER A 31 15.09 14.18 3.13
N ARG A 32 14.52 15.22 3.73
CA ARG A 32 13.66 15.10 4.91
C ARG A 32 12.32 14.53 4.48
N ASP A 33 12.28 13.23 4.17
CA ASP A 33 11.10 12.57 3.65
C ASP A 33 10.01 12.52 4.71
N MET A 34 8.88 13.19 4.47
CA MET A 34 7.75 13.13 5.37
C MET A 34 6.99 11.82 5.11
N ARG A 35 7.16 10.87 6.03
CA ARG A 35 6.58 9.53 6.00
C ARG A 35 5.53 9.42 7.09
N LEU A 36 4.28 9.71 6.75
CA LEU A 36 3.16 9.68 7.68
C LEU A 36 2.71 8.23 7.93
N VAL A 37 2.56 7.84 9.18
CA VAL A 37 2.13 6.49 9.57
C VAL A 37 0.95 6.54 10.50
N GLN A 38 0.15 5.49 10.47
CA GLN A 38 -0.86 5.21 11.50
C GLN A 38 -0.41 3.97 12.27
N PHE A 39 -0.45 4.02 13.59
CA PHE A 39 0.07 2.93 14.42
C PHE A 39 -0.73 2.75 15.71
N ARG A 40 -0.47 1.63 16.38
CA ARG A 40 -0.87 1.37 17.77
C ARG A 40 0.38 1.05 18.59
N ALA A 41 0.32 1.29 19.89
CA ALA A 41 1.33 0.83 20.84
C ALA A 41 0.64 0.36 22.13
N PRO A 42 1.22 -0.59 22.89
CA PRO A 42 0.57 -1.16 24.09
C PRO A 42 0.15 -0.14 25.14
N HIS A 43 0.88 0.99 25.23
CA HIS A 43 0.64 2.06 26.20
C HIS A 43 -0.26 3.19 25.68
N LEU A 44 -0.80 3.06 24.45
CA LEU A 44 -1.61 4.09 23.79
C LEU A 44 -3.03 3.60 23.55
N VAL A 45 -4.02 4.48 23.76
CA VAL A 45 -5.44 4.17 23.54
C VAL A 45 -5.86 4.52 22.11
N GLY A 46 -6.16 3.48 21.33
CA GLY A 46 -6.61 3.60 19.94
C GLY A 46 -5.49 3.87 18.94
N PRO A 47 -5.82 4.10 17.66
CA PRO A 47 -4.83 4.47 16.66
C PRO A 47 -4.23 5.84 16.97
N HIS A 48 -2.98 6.02 16.56
CA HIS A 48 -2.25 7.27 16.61
C HIS A 48 -1.59 7.53 15.26
N LEU A 49 -1.29 8.80 14.99
CA LEU A 49 -0.53 9.24 13.83
C LEU A 49 0.91 9.52 14.23
N GLY A 50 1.82 9.25 13.31
CA GLY A 50 3.24 9.46 13.54
C GLY A 50 4.00 9.79 12.27
N LEU A 51 5.27 10.10 12.47
CA LEU A 51 6.27 10.22 11.41
C LEU A 51 7.27 9.07 11.55
N GLU A 52 7.45 8.29 10.49
CA GLU A 52 8.55 7.34 10.41
C GLU A 52 9.86 8.12 10.19
N THR A 53 10.88 7.86 11.00
CA THR A 53 12.16 8.62 10.94
C THR A 53 13.05 8.25 9.74
N GLY A 54 12.47 7.65 8.71
CA GLY A 54 13.13 7.01 7.58
C GLY A 54 12.55 5.60 7.33
N ASN A 55 12.72 5.05 6.14
CA ASN A 55 12.19 3.72 5.81
C ASN A 55 12.76 2.65 6.76
N GLY A 56 11.89 1.96 7.50
CA GLY A 56 12.29 0.96 8.51
C GLY A 56 12.71 1.57 9.85
N GLY A 57 12.54 2.88 10.03
CA GLY A 57 12.86 3.61 11.26
C GLY A 57 11.83 3.42 12.39
N GLY A 58 12.06 4.16 13.47
CA GLY A 58 11.11 4.31 14.56
C GLY A 58 10.05 5.37 14.25
N VAL A 59 9.19 5.67 15.22
CA VAL A 59 8.03 6.56 15.02
C VAL A 59 8.06 7.74 15.99
N ILE A 60 7.98 8.95 15.47
CA ILE A 60 7.66 10.16 16.23
C ILE A 60 6.14 10.22 16.38
N ASN A 61 5.62 10.23 17.60
CA ASN A 61 4.18 10.28 17.85
C ASN A 61 3.65 11.71 17.69
N LEU A 62 2.94 11.98 16.59
CA LEU A 62 2.38 13.30 16.29
C LEU A 62 1.31 13.71 17.30
N ASN A 63 0.48 12.79 17.76
CA ASN A 63 -0.57 13.11 18.74
C ASN A 63 0.01 13.38 20.15
N ALA A 64 1.22 12.88 20.46
CA ALA A 64 1.92 13.28 21.68
C ALA A 64 2.53 14.68 21.56
N PHE A 65 2.99 15.05 20.35
CA PHE A 65 3.48 16.39 20.06
C PHE A 65 2.36 17.43 20.06
N ASP A 66 1.22 17.10 19.48
CA ASP A 66 0.03 17.94 19.44
C ASP A 66 -1.23 17.09 19.68
N PRO A 67 -1.77 17.09 20.92
CA PRO A 67 -2.95 16.32 21.28
C PRO A 67 -4.24 16.74 20.57
N THR A 68 -4.26 17.89 19.90
CA THR A 68 -5.43 18.37 19.15
C THR A 68 -5.54 17.71 17.77
N LEU A 69 -4.46 17.09 17.29
CA LEU A 69 -4.47 16.39 16.02
C LEU A 69 -5.46 15.22 16.00
N PRO A 70 -6.10 14.95 14.86
CA PRO A 70 -6.87 13.72 14.67
C PRO A 70 -6.04 12.47 14.90
N LYS A 71 -6.73 11.38 15.24
CA LYS A 71 -6.11 10.06 15.46
C LYS A 71 -6.14 9.14 14.24
N THR A 72 -6.77 9.59 13.16
CA THR A 72 -6.87 8.83 11.91
C THR A 72 -6.37 9.64 10.73
N MET A 73 -5.77 8.96 9.75
CA MET A 73 -5.18 9.65 8.60
C MET A 73 -6.21 10.35 7.74
N THR A 74 -7.40 9.75 7.56
CA THR A 74 -8.50 10.38 6.82
C THR A 74 -8.85 11.74 7.42
N GLN A 75 -9.11 11.80 8.73
CA GLN A 75 -9.43 13.05 9.42
C GLN A 75 -8.26 14.04 9.42
N PHE A 76 -7.01 13.54 9.49
CA PHE A 76 -5.82 14.36 9.38
C PHE A 76 -5.72 15.02 8.01
N LEU A 77 -5.98 14.29 6.93
CA LEU A 77 -5.96 14.79 5.55
C LEU A 77 -7.14 15.73 5.26
N GLU A 78 -8.32 15.50 5.87
CA GLU A 78 -9.46 16.42 5.77
C GLU A 78 -9.14 17.84 6.26
N GLN A 79 -8.25 17.97 7.25
CA GLN A 79 -7.79 19.26 7.77
C GLN A 79 -6.66 19.90 6.95
N GLY A 80 -6.10 19.18 5.97
CA GLY A 80 -5.19 19.69 4.95
C GLY A 80 -3.90 20.33 5.50
N GLU A 81 -3.57 21.53 5.04
CA GLU A 81 -2.30 22.18 5.35
C GLU A 81 -2.11 22.46 6.85
N ALA A 82 -3.19 22.67 7.60
CA ALA A 82 -3.10 22.93 9.03
C ALA A 82 -2.40 21.77 9.77
N THR A 83 -2.82 20.53 9.52
CA THR A 83 -2.23 19.33 10.15
C THR A 83 -0.88 18.96 9.56
N LEU A 84 -0.69 19.12 8.25
CA LEU A 84 0.61 18.93 7.60
C LEU A 84 1.68 19.89 8.16
N SER A 85 1.31 21.13 8.47
CA SER A 85 2.23 22.09 9.11
C SER A 85 2.69 21.62 10.50
N VAL A 86 1.81 20.97 11.28
CA VAL A 86 2.18 20.38 12.58
C VAL A 86 3.17 19.24 12.38
N ALA A 87 2.95 18.37 11.38
CA ALA A 87 3.87 17.30 11.04
C ALA A 87 5.26 17.85 10.63
N ARG A 88 5.32 18.92 9.84
CA ARG A 88 6.59 19.60 9.49
C ARG A 88 7.32 20.12 10.74
N ARG A 89 6.59 20.74 11.68
CA ARG A 89 7.18 21.21 12.95
C ARG A 89 7.69 20.05 13.80
N ALA A 90 6.93 18.96 13.91
CA ALA A 90 7.32 17.77 14.65
C ALA A 90 8.61 17.14 14.08
N LEU A 91 8.71 17.05 12.75
CA LEU A 91 9.90 16.53 12.07
C LEU A 91 11.16 17.38 12.37
N ALA A 92 10.99 18.69 12.52
CA ALA A 92 12.09 19.61 12.84
C ALA A 92 12.48 19.61 14.33
N ALA A 93 11.60 19.16 15.23
CA ALA A 93 11.72 19.35 16.68
C ALA A 93 12.55 18.29 17.43
N GLN A 94 13.21 17.34 16.73
CA GLN A 94 14.04 16.27 17.35
C GLN A 94 13.34 15.55 18.52
N LEU A 95 12.09 15.15 18.31
CA LEU A 95 11.24 14.55 19.33
C LEU A 95 11.67 13.12 19.71
N PRO A 96 11.27 12.61 20.89
CA PRO A 96 11.44 11.21 21.24
C PRO A 96 10.87 10.28 20.16
N VAL A 97 11.65 9.25 19.83
CA VAL A 97 11.29 8.26 18.81
C VAL A 97 10.90 6.97 19.51
N LEU A 98 9.66 6.51 19.27
CA LEU A 98 9.23 5.19 19.67
C LEU A 98 9.98 4.14 18.84
N PRO A 99 10.63 3.14 19.47
CA PRO A 99 11.26 2.05 18.74
C PRO A 99 10.27 1.33 17.85
N ARG A 100 10.69 0.95 16.64
CA ARG A 100 9.85 0.22 15.67
C ARG A 100 9.22 -1.04 16.29
N SER A 101 9.96 -1.71 17.17
CA SER A 101 9.52 -2.93 17.87
C SER A 101 8.39 -2.71 18.88
N GLU A 102 8.12 -1.48 19.28
CA GLU A 102 7.07 -1.13 20.24
C GLU A 102 5.77 -0.67 19.57
N VAL A 103 5.77 -0.54 18.24
CA VAL A 103 4.62 -0.09 17.46
C VAL A 103 4.10 -1.20 16.55
N THR A 104 2.79 -1.26 16.42
CA THR A 104 2.11 -2.03 15.39
C THR A 104 1.62 -1.05 14.32
N PHE A 105 2.20 -1.13 13.13
CA PHE A 105 1.78 -0.30 12.00
C PHE A 105 0.41 -0.76 11.49
N LEU A 106 -0.47 0.20 11.25
CA LEU A 106 -1.73 0.02 10.54
C LEU A 106 -1.55 0.47 9.10
N ALA A 107 -2.53 0.19 8.23
CA ALA A 107 -2.60 0.81 6.92
C ALA A 107 -2.56 2.35 7.08
N PRO A 108 -1.82 3.09 6.23
CA PRO A 108 -1.80 4.55 6.31
C PRO A 108 -3.20 5.16 6.21
N VAL A 109 -4.10 4.56 5.43
CA VAL A 109 -5.53 4.88 5.43
C VAL A 109 -6.33 3.60 5.64
N THR A 110 -7.18 3.55 6.67
CA THR A 110 -7.93 2.33 7.03
C THR A 110 -9.38 2.32 6.57
N ARG A 111 -10.01 3.48 6.40
CA ARG A 111 -11.44 3.60 6.06
C ARG A 111 -11.68 4.79 5.10
N PRO A 112 -11.16 4.74 3.87
CA PRO A 112 -11.48 5.75 2.87
C PRO A 112 -12.95 5.66 2.44
N ASP A 113 -13.46 6.70 1.77
CA ASP A 113 -14.77 6.64 1.10
C ASP A 113 -14.72 5.60 -0.04
N LYS A 114 -13.62 5.56 -0.80
CA LYS A 114 -13.41 4.57 -1.85
C LYS A 114 -11.95 4.17 -2.06
N VAL A 115 -11.79 2.95 -2.56
CA VAL A 115 -10.57 2.45 -3.19
C VAL A 115 -10.87 2.22 -4.66
N VAL A 116 -10.37 3.12 -5.51
CA VAL A 116 -10.46 3.02 -6.97
C VAL A 116 -9.28 2.21 -7.47
N CYS A 117 -9.50 1.27 -8.38
CA CYS A 117 -8.45 0.39 -8.89
C CYS A 117 -8.43 0.43 -10.41
N VAL A 118 -7.24 0.26 -10.99
CA VAL A 118 -7.03 0.38 -12.44
C VAL A 118 -6.49 -0.92 -13.01
N GLY A 119 -7.23 -1.53 -13.95
CA GLY A 119 -6.79 -2.73 -14.64
C GLY A 119 -5.88 -2.42 -15.82
N MET A 120 -4.98 -3.35 -16.13
CA MET A 120 -4.17 -3.33 -17.35
C MET A 120 -3.39 -2.02 -17.58
N ASN A 121 -2.89 -1.40 -16.50
CA ASN A 121 -2.26 -0.09 -16.59
C ASN A 121 -0.74 -0.15 -16.80
N TYR A 122 -0.16 -1.29 -17.20
CA TYR A 122 1.27 -1.45 -17.42
C TYR A 122 1.53 -1.98 -18.84
N VAL A 123 2.37 -1.29 -19.61
CA VAL A 123 2.67 -1.65 -21.01
C VAL A 123 3.29 -3.05 -21.09
N ASP A 124 4.22 -3.35 -20.20
CA ASP A 124 4.88 -4.65 -20.09
C ASP A 124 3.94 -5.76 -19.59
N HIS A 125 2.93 -5.43 -18.77
CA HIS A 125 1.88 -6.38 -18.39
C HIS A 125 0.93 -6.71 -19.55
N CYS A 126 0.61 -5.73 -20.39
CA CYS A 126 -0.15 -5.98 -21.63
C CYS A 126 0.64 -6.90 -22.59
N LYS A 127 1.96 -6.71 -22.67
CA LYS A 127 2.86 -7.58 -23.46
C LYS A 127 2.89 -9.02 -22.95
N GLU A 128 2.94 -9.24 -21.63
CA GLU A 128 2.89 -10.58 -21.01
C GLU A 128 1.64 -11.37 -21.45
N GLN A 129 0.50 -10.68 -21.54
CA GLN A 129 -0.78 -11.28 -21.91
C GLN A 129 -0.99 -11.37 -23.43
N ASN A 130 -0.11 -10.75 -24.23
CA ASN A 130 -0.30 -10.57 -25.68
C ASN A 130 -1.65 -9.89 -26.02
N VAL A 131 -1.97 -8.83 -25.29
CA VAL A 131 -3.21 -8.04 -25.48
C VAL A 131 -2.90 -6.58 -25.86
N PRO A 132 -3.81 -5.89 -26.57
CA PRO A 132 -3.64 -4.47 -26.85
C PRO A 132 -3.61 -3.61 -25.57
N VAL A 133 -2.80 -2.56 -25.60
CA VAL A 133 -2.83 -1.52 -24.55
C VAL A 133 -4.21 -0.83 -24.58
N PRO A 134 -4.90 -0.71 -23.43
CA PRO A 134 -6.19 -0.02 -23.36
C PRO A 134 -6.08 1.43 -23.85
N LYS A 135 -7.16 1.92 -24.48
CA LYS A 135 -7.27 3.34 -24.88
C LYS A 135 -7.85 4.24 -23.79
N GLU A 136 -8.51 3.64 -22.81
CA GLU A 136 -9.13 4.31 -21.66
C GLU A 136 -8.85 3.49 -20.39
N PRO A 137 -8.75 4.12 -19.20
CA PRO A 137 -8.55 3.41 -17.94
C PRO A 137 -9.71 2.46 -17.61
N ILE A 138 -9.38 1.19 -17.31
CA ILE A 138 -10.36 0.21 -16.84
C ILE A 138 -10.51 0.34 -15.33
N ILE A 139 -11.64 0.89 -14.89
CA ILE A 139 -11.87 1.23 -13.48
C ILE A 139 -12.73 0.16 -12.79
N PHE A 140 -12.26 -0.28 -11.62
CA PHE A 140 -13.01 -1.10 -10.67
C PHE A 140 -12.75 -0.61 -9.24
N SER A 141 -13.22 -1.33 -8.23
CA SER A 141 -13.05 -0.93 -6.84
C SER A 141 -12.76 -2.09 -5.90
N LYS A 142 -12.18 -1.74 -4.75
CA LYS A 142 -12.13 -2.56 -3.55
C LYS A 142 -12.93 -1.85 -2.45
N PHE A 143 -13.41 -2.62 -1.48
CA PHE A 143 -14.10 -2.07 -0.31
C PHE A 143 -13.10 -1.80 0.82
N ALA A 144 -13.40 -0.79 1.63
CA ALA A 144 -12.58 -0.45 2.80
C ALA A 144 -12.39 -1.62 3.78
N SER A 145 -13.33 -2.58 3.85
CA SER A 145 -13.20 -3.78 4.68
C SER A 145 -12.06 -4.70 4.26
N SER A 146 -11.62 -4.62 3.00
CA SER A 146 -10.46 -5.40 2.51
C SER A 146 -9.11 -4.84 2.97
N ILE A 147 -9.07 -3.61 3.49
CA ILE A 147 -7.83 -2.93 3.86
C ILE A 147 -7.24 -3.51 5.13
N VAL A 148 -5.97 -3.89 5.06
CA VAL A 148 -5.16 -4.31 6.20
C VAL A 148 -3.78 -3.63 6.18
N GLY A 149 -3.09 -3.68 7.32
CA GLY A 149 -1.80 -3.04 7.49
C GLY A 149 -0.67 -3.72 6.73
N PRO A 150 0.52 -3.08 6.75
CA PRO A 150 1.69 -3.52 5.99
C PRO A 150 2.27 -4.86 6.45
N TYR A 151 1.89 -5.33 7.64
CA TYR A 151 2.39 -6.57 8.25
C TYR A 151 1.27 -7.49 8.75
N ASP A 152 0.03 -7.18 8.40
CA ASP A 152 -1.13 -8.00 8.74
C ASP A 152 -1.21 -9.25 7.83
N GLU A 153 -2.02 -10.21 8.23
CA GLU A 153 -2.21 -11.45 7.46
C GLU A 153 -3.14 -11.25 6.25
N VAL A 154 -2.88 -11.99 5.18
CA VAL A 154 -3.80 -12.16 4.04
C VAL A 154 -4.46 -13.52 4.18
N VAL A 155 -5.78 -13.53 4.36
CA VAL A 155 -6.55 -14.75 4.61
C VAL A 155 -6.99 -15.35 3.28
N LEU A 156 -6.69 -16.63 3.05
CA LEU A 156 -7.24 -17.34 1.88
C LEU A 156 -8.74 -17.62 2.10
N PRO A 157 -9.63 -17.07 1.24
CA PRO A 157 -11.04 -17.30 1.40
C PRO A 157 -11.41 -18.73 0.96
N PRO A 158 -12.29 -19.45 1.68
CA PRO A 158 -12.72 -20.79 1.26
C PRO A 158 -13.45 -20.79 -0.10
N GLN A 159 -13.87 -19.62 -0.58
CA GLN A 159 -14.56 -19.44 -1.85
C GLN A 159 -13.63 -19.46 -3.08
N SER A 160 -12.31 -19.36 -2.91
CA SER A 160 -11.33 -19.32 -4.02
C SER A 160 -10.17 -20.29 -3.77
N GLN A 161 -9.63 -20.81 -4.88
CA GLN A 161 -8.40 -21.61 -4.90
C GLN A 161 -7.29 -20.96 -5.76
N GLU A 162 -7.56 -19.75 -6.27
CA GLU A 162 -6.72 -19.08 -7.25
C GLU A 162 -6.40 -17.64 -6.80
N VAL A 163 -5.91 -17.51 -5.57
CA VAL A 163 -5.50 -16.22 -5.00
C VAL A 163 -4.11 -15.86 -5.52
N ASP A 164 -3.98 -14.65 -6.03
CA ASP A 164 -2.82 -14.15 -6.76
C ASP A 164 -2.32 -12.83 -6.16
N TRP A 165 -1.06 -12.49 -6.47
CA TRP A 165 -0.37 -11.29 -6.03
C TRP A 165 -0.34 -10.21 -7.11
N GLU A 166 -0.38 -8.96 -6.67
CA GLU A 166 -0.24 -7.78 -7.53
C GLU A 166 0.39 -6.64 -6.71
N VAL A 167 1.69 -6.32 -6.92
CA VAL A 167 2.27 -5.11 -6.33
C VAL A 167 1.81 -3.88 -7.10
N GLU A 168 1.40 -2.82 -6.40
CA GLU A 168 0.95 -1.58 -7.04
C GLU A 168 1.43 -0.34 -6.30
N LEU A 169 1.69 0.73 -7.07
CA LEU A 169 1.74 2.09 -6.53
C LEU A 169 0.32 2.51 -6.14
N ALA A 170 0.14 2.97 -4.92
CA ALA A 170 -1.11 3.55 -4.45
C ALA A 170 -0.98 5.06 -4.26
N VAL A 171 -1.94 5.80 -4.80
CA VAL A 171 -2.06 7.25 -4.65
C VAL A 171 -3.10 7.54 -3.58
N VAL A 172 -2.76 8.37 -2.59
CA VAL A 172 -3.72 8.84 -1.58
C VAL A 172 -4.11 10.28 -1.88
N ILE A 173 -5.41 10.54 -1.97
CA ILE A 173 -5.96 11.87 -2.18
C ILE A 173 -5.87 12.69 -0.88
N GLY A 174 -5.39 13.92 -0.97
CA GLY A 174 -5.32 14.87 0.14
C GLY A 174 -6.34 16.01 0.06
N LYS A 175 -6.95 16.24 -1.12
CA LYS A 175 -7.88 17.35 -1.33
C LYS A 175 -9.11 16.93 -2.11
N LYS A 176 -10.29 17.30 -1.60
CA LYS A 176 -11.57 17.05 -2.27
C LYS A 176 -11.60 17.66 -3.67
N GLY A 177 -12.15 16.95 -4.66
CA GLY A 177 -12.34 17.50 -6.00
C GLY A 177 -13.21 16.63 -6.90
N LYS A 178 -13.83 17.27 -7.91
CA LYS A 178 -14.61 16.65 -8.99
C LYS A 178 -14.31 17.41 -10.29
N HIS A 179 -14.33 16.72 -11.43
CA HIS A 179 -13.94 17.28 -12.73
C HIS A 179 -12.56 17.97 -12.69
N ILE A 180 -11.61 17.30 -12.04
CA ILE A 180 -10.24 17.79 -11.87
C ILE A 180 -9.53 17.69 -13.23
N LYS A 181 -8.87 18.76 -13.66
CA LYS A 181 -8.03 18.72 -14.87
C LYS A 181 -6.73 17.96 -14.56
N ALA A 182 -6.16 17.26 -15.54
CA ALA A 182 -4.88 16.55 -15.36
C ALA A 182 -3.78 17.48 -14.83
N THR A 183 -3.70 18.71 -15.33
CA THR A 183 -2.74 19.73 -14.87
C THR A 183 -2.88 20.12 -13.40
N ASP A 184 -4.06 19.93 -12.80
CA ASP A 184 -4.35 20.27 -11.41
C ASP A 184 -4.31 19.03 -10.50
N ALA A 185 -4.23 17.82 -11.07
CA ALA A 185 -4.41 16.56 -10.36
C ALA A 185 -3.40 16.35 -9.23
N MET A 186 -2.13 16.68 -9.45
CA MET A 186 -1.08 16.52 -8.44
C MET A 186 -1.28 17.43 -7.21
N ALA A 187 -2.03 18.54 -7.34
CA ALA A 187 -2.41 19.38 -6.20
C ALA A 187 -3.47 18.72 -5.30
N HIS A 188 -4.10 17.63 -5.77
CA HIS A 188 -5.05 16.84 -4.99
C HIS A 188 -4.42 15.63 -4.30
N VAL A 189 -3.15 15.31 -4.57
CA VAL A 189 -2.45 14.15 -4.01
C VAL A 189 -1.85 14.51 -2.65
N ALA A 190 -2.13 13.70 -1.63
CA ALA A 190 -1.42 13.76 -0.35
C ALA A 190 -0.03 13.13 -0.47
N GLY A 191 0.02 11.97 -1.13
CA GLY A 191 1.24 11.20 -1.30
C GLY A 191 0.98 9.82 -1.85
N PHE A 192 1.98 8.96 -1.67
CA PHE A 192 2.05 7.63 -2.24
C PHE A 192 2.34 6.58 -1.17
N THR A 193 1.87 5.35 -1.40
CA THR A 193 2.16 4.20 -0.55
C THR A 193 2.26 2.93 -1.40
N VAL A 194 2.75 1.83 -0.82
CA VAL A 194 2.76 0.52 -1.47
C VAL A 194 1.42 -0.16 -1.23
N ALA A 195 0.91 -0.84 -2.25
CA ALA A 195 -0.25 -1.69 -2.15
C ALA A 195 0.03 -3.10 -2.67
N HIS A 196 -0.73 -4.04 -2.13
CA HIS A 196 -0.87 -5.38 -2.66
C HIS A 196 -2.34 -5.59 -3.09
N ASP A 197 -2.63 -5.61 -4.39
CA ASP A 197 -3.98 -5.84 -4.92
C ASP A 197 -4.27 -7.35 -5.04
N VAL A 198 -4.44 -8.01 -3.88
CA VAL A 198 -4.70 -9.45 -3.81
C VAL A 198 -5.97 -9.80 -4.61
N SER A 199 -5.88 -10.86 -5.40
CA SER A 199 -6.87 -11.17 -6.43
C SER A 199 -7.27 -12.64 -6.43
N ALA A 200 -8.55 -12.95 -6.27
CA ALA A 200 -9.12 -14.28 -6.51
C ALA A 200 -9.48 -14.43 -8.00
N ARG A 201 -8.61 -15.06 -8.79
CA ARG A 201 -8.65 -15.07 -10.27
C ARG A 201 -9.83 -15.84 -10.84
N ASP A 202 -10.28 -16.87 -10.14
CA ASP A 202 -11.49 -17.62 -10.46
C ASP A 202 -12.75 -16.75 -10.40
N TRP A 203 -12.83 -15.87 -9.39
CA TRP A 203 -13.89 -14.87 -9.26
C TRP A 203 -13.76 -13.70 -10.23
N LEU A 204 -12.52 -13.31 -10.56
CA LEU A 204 -12.23 -12.20 -11.47
C LEU A 204 -12.64 -12.50 -12.91
N THR A 205 -12.36 -13.71 -13.40
CA THR A 205 -12.43 -14.03 -14.85
C THR A 205 -13.51 -15.02 -15.22
N ARG A 206 -13.82 -16.00 -14.36
CA ARG A 206 -14.71 -17.13 -14.70
C ARG A 206 -16.05 -17.11 -13.98
N ARG A 207 -16.19 -16.36 -12.89
CA ARG A 207 -17.43 -16.25 -12.11
C ARG A 207 -17.96 -14.81 -12.13
N ASN A 208 -19.07 -14.58 -11.43
CA ASN A 208 -19.63 -13.25 -11.18
C ASN A 208 -19.90 -12.39 -12.45
N GLY A 209 -20.30 -13.03 -13.56
CA GLY A 209 -20.61 -12.30 -14.81
C GLY A 209 -19.45 -11.47 -15.36
N LYS A 210 -18.18 -11.88 -15.11
CA LYS A 210 -16.95 -11.16 -15.50
C LYS A 210 -16.75 -9.80 -14.81
N GLN A 211 -17.55 -9.47 -13.80
CA GLN A 211 -17.33 -8.29 -12.96
C GLN A 211 -16.23 -8.57 -11.94
N TRP A 212 -15.25 -7.67 -11.86
CA TRP A 212 -14.03 -7.89 -11.06
C TRP A 212 -14.22 -7.73 -9.55
N LEU A 213 -15.29 -7.04 -9.13
CA LEU A 213 -15.52 -6.64 -7.74
C LEU A 213 -15.32 -7.78 -6.74
N LEU A 214 -16.03 -8.91 -6.90
CA LEU A 214 -15.95 -10.03 -5.94
C LEU A 214 -14.58 -10.72 -5.92
N GLY A 215 -13.83 -10.68 -7.03
CA GLY A 215 -12.46 -11.21 -7.05
C GLY A 215 -11.45 -10.33 -6.31
N LYS A 216 -11.83 -9.08 -6.01
CA LYS A 216 -10.93 -8.04 -5.47
C LYS A 216 -11.31 -7.59 -4.07
N THR A 217 -12.50 -7.93 -3.55
CA THR A 217 -13.04 -7.32 -2.31
C THR A 217 -13.11 -8.24 -1.10
N PHE A 218 -12.53 -9.45 -1.15
CA PHE A 218 -12.42 -10.29 0.05
C PHE A 218 -11.71 -9.52 1.18
N ASP A 219 -12.09 -9.80 2.43
CA ASP A 219 -11.41 -9.22 3.58
C ASP A 219 -9.90 -9.53 3.49
N THR A 220 -9.06 -8.59 3.94
CA THR A 220 -7.59 -8.64 3.85
C THR A 220 -6.96 -8.55 2.45
N PHE A 221 -7.73 -8.41 1.37
CA PHE A 221 -7.19 -8.35 0.01
C PHE A 221 -6.57 -6.99 -0.40
N CYS A 222 -6.50 -6.02 0.51
CA CYS A 222 -5.89 -4.71 0.26
C CYS A 222 -4.85 -4.33 1.33
N PRO A 223 -3.73 -5.05 1.47
CA PRO A 223 -2.62 -4.55 2.27
C PRO A 223 -2.07 -3.21 1.73
N LEU A 224 -1.91 -2.23 2.61
CA LEU A 224 -1.36 -0.90 2.30
C LEU A 224 -0.27 -0.50 3.29
N GLY A 225 0.79 0.19 2.81
CA GLY A 225 1.80 0.79 3.68
C GLY A 225 3.23 0.79 3.09
N PRO A 226 4.28 0.78 3.93
CA PRO A 226 4.24 0.90 5.40
C PRO A 226 3.93 2.33 5.88
N ALA A 227 4.09 3.32 5.01
CA ALA A 227 3.83 4.73 5.28
C ALA A 227 3.14 5.40 4.10
N LEU A 228 2.45 6.51 4.35
CA LEU A 228 2.09 7.50 3.35
C LEU A 228 3.26 8.47 3.19
N VAL A 229 4.02 8.34 2.10
CA VAL A 229 5.12 9.25 1.78
C VAL A 229 4.53 10.44 1.03
N THR A 230 4.71 11.65 1.56
CA THR A 230 4.07 12.83 0.96
C THR A 230 4.59 13.08 -0.45
N LYS A 231 3.77 13.66 -1.32
CA LYS A 231 4.13 13.88 -2.74
C LYS A 231 5.42 14.67 -2.94
N ASP A 232 5.75 15.58 -2.01
CA ASP A 232 6.97 16.41 -2.08
C ASP A 232 8.22 15.67 -1.58
N SER A 233 8.05 14.45 -1.07
CA SER A 233 9.11 13.54 -0.62
C SER A 233 9.34 12.38 -1.60
N VAL A 234 8.70 12.41 -2.77
CA VAL A 234 8.91 11.45 -3.85
C VAL A 234 9.44 12.20 -5.06
N ALA A 235 10.59 11.78 -5.60
CA ALA A 235 11.27 12.53 -6.66
C ALA A 235 10.48 12.51 -7.97
N ASP A 236 10.08 11.32 -8.40
CA ASP A 236 9.20 11.11 -9.56
C ASP A 236 8.36 9.84 -9.35
N PRO A 237 7.06 9.94 -9.03
CA PRO A 237 6.20 8.78 -8.82
C PRO A 237 6.02 7.93 -10.09
N HIS A 238 6.36 8.46 -11.26
CA HIS A 238 6.27 7.77 -12.54
C HIS A 238 7.62 7.21 -13.00
N ASN A 239 8.62 7.12 -12.11
CA ASN A 239 9.89 6.48 -12.40
C ASN A 239 10.49 5.67 -11.23
N LEU A 240 9.64 5.02 -10.42
CA LEU A 240 10.06 4.22 -9.26
C LEU A 240 10.21 2.74 -9.63
N LYS A 241 11.27 2.08 -9.18
CA LYS A 241 11.32 0.62 -9.23
C LYS A 241 10.22 0.01 -8.38
N ILE A 242 9.56 -1.01 -8.92
CA ILE A 242 8.45 -1.72 -8.29
C ILE A 242 8.69 -3.22 -8.36
N CYS A 243 8.51 -3.92 -7.23
CA CYS A 243 8.89 -5.31 -7.11
C CYS A 243 7.98 -6.11 -6.16
N CYS A 244 7.74 -7.38 -6.49
CA CYS A 244 7.04 -8.33 -5.65
C CYS A 244 7.90 -9.59 -5.45
N ARG A 245 7.93 -10.12 -4.23
CA ARG A 245 8.55 -11.41 -3.89
C ARG A 245 7.55 -12.33 -3.20
N VAL A 246 7.63 -13.62 -3.50
CA VAL A 246 6.91 -14.67 -2.77
C VAL A 246 7.94 -15.63 -2.21
N ASN A 247 8.00 -15.76 -0.88
CA ASN A 247 9.00 -16.57 -0.18
C ASN A 247 10.46 -16.22 -0.56
N GLY A 248 10.72 -14.93 -0.80
CA GLY A 248 12.04 -14.41 -1.19
C GLY A 248 12.33 -14.47 -2.70
N GLU A 249 11.55 -15.22 -3.48
CA GLU A 249 11.71 -15.32 -4.93
C GLU A 249 11.08 -14.12 -5.63
N VAL A 250 11.81 -13.48 -6.55
CA VAL A 250 11.30 -12.33 -7.32
C VAL A 250 10.22 -12.81 -8.29
N VAL A 251 8.98 -12.34 -8.09
CA VAL A 251 7.85 -12.71 -8.94
C VAL A 251 7.40 -11.62 -9.89
N GLN A 252 7.54 -10.34 -9.48
CA GLN A 252 7.31 -9.17 -10.33
C GLN A 252 8.49 -8.21 -10.18
N SER A 253 8.93 -7.58 -11.27
CA SER A 253 10.02 -6.59 -11.29
C SER A 253 9.86 -5.66 -12.48
N SER A 254 9.55 -4.39 -12.23
CA SER A 254 9.34 -3.38 -13.28
C SER A 254 9.67 -1.97 -12.76
N ASN A 255 9.15 -0.94 -13.42
CA ASN A 255 9.22 0.45 -13.02
C ASN A 255 7.89 1.16 -13.32
N THR A 256 7.47 2.12 -12.48
CA THR A 256 6.21 2.88 -12.68
C THR A 256 6.20 3.74 -13.95
N ASN A 257 7.34 3.90 -14.62
CA ASN A 257 7.41 4.48 -15.96
C ASN A 257 6.69 3.67 -17.03
N GLN A 258 6.45 2.37 -16.78
CA GLN A 258 5.65 1.50 -17.64
C GLN A 258 4.14 1.73 -17.52
N MET A 259 3.69 2.58 -16.58
CA MET A 259 2.27 2.91 -16.46
C MET A 259 1.74 3.55 -17.75
N VAL A 260 0.62 3.03 -18.27
CA VAL A 260 -0.04 3.52 -19.49
C VAL A 260 -0.70 4.87 -19.23
N PHE A 261 -1.49 4.96 -18.17
CA PHE A 261 -2.15 6.18 -17.70
C PHE A 261 -1.48 6.61 -16.39
N LYS A 262 -0.95 7.84 -16.38
CA LYS A 262 -0.24 8.39 -15.22
C LYS A 262 -1.20 8.89 -14.15
N THR A 263 -0.68 9.21 -12.97
CA THR A 263 -1.49 9.62 -11.79
C THR A 263 -2.47 10.75 -12.11
N ASP A 264 -2.00 11.73 -12.86
CA ASP A 264 -2.76 12.90 -13.31
C ASP A 264 -3.89 12.52 -14.27
N ASP A 265 -3.63 11.64 -15.24
CA ASP A 265 -4.65 11.09 -16.14
C ASP A 265 -5.72 10.31 -15.37
N LEU A 266 -5.31 9.47 -14.43
CA LEU A 266 -6.22 8.64 -13.63
C LEU A 266 -7.15 9.49 -12.76
N ILE A 267 -6.61 10.51 -12.09
CA ILE A 267 -7.41 11.44 -11.28
C ILE A 267 -8.36 12.25 -12.17
N ALA A 268 -7.87 12.76 -13.31
CA ALA A 268 -8.69 13.51 -14.24
C ALA A 268 -9.82 12.67 -14.83
N TRP A 269 -9.54 11.42 -15.19
CA TRP A 269 -10.52 10.47 -15.71
C TRP A 269 -11.59 10.16 -14.67
N VAL A 270 -11.19 9.63 -13.51
CA VAL A 270 -12.12 9.16 -12.48
C VAL A 270 -12.97 10.30 -11.90
N SER A 271 -12.37 11.49 -11.76
CA SER A 271 -13.07 12.65 -11.18
C SER A 271 -14.21 13.19 -12.06
N GLN A 272 -14.31 12.77 -13.32
CA GLN A 272 -15.47 13.07 -14.17
C GLN A 272 -16.74 12.37 -13.67
N PHE A 273 -16.58 11.19 -13.09
CA PHE A 273 -17.68 10.31 -12.67
C PHE A 273 -18.00 10.45 -11.19
N VAL A 274 -16.96 10.54 -10.34
CA VAL A 274 -17.10 10.57 -8.88
C VAL A 274 -16.33 11.72 -8.25
N THR A 275 -16.75 12.16 -7.06
CA THR A 275 -15.98 13.14 -6.28
C THR A 275 -14.91 12.42 -5.49
N PHE A 276 -13.66 12.87 -5.55
CA PHE A 276 -12.61 12.44 -4.64
C PHE A 276 -12.70 13.19 -3.31
N TYR A 277 -12.41 12.50 -2.22
CA TYR A 277 -12.33 13.00 -0.85
C TYR A 277 -10.93 12.72 -0.27
N PRO A 278 -10.46 13.55 0.67
CA PRO A 278 -9.22 13.27 1.40
C PRO A 278 -9.25 11.87 2.04
N GLY A 279 -8.18 11.10 1.85
CA GLY A 279 -8.07 9.71 2.25
C GLY A 279 -8.42 8.71 1.15
N ASP A 280 -9.13 9.08 0.08
CA ASP A 280 -9.40 8.15 -1.01
C ASP A 280 -8.11 7.58 -1.61
N VAL A 281 -8.17 6.32 -2.03
CA VAL A 281 -7.03 5.59 -2.54
C VAL A 281 -7.25 5.21 -4.00
N ILE A 282 -6.22 5.37 -4.83
CA ILE A 282 -6.16 4.85 -6.19
C ILE A 282 -5.06 3.80 -6.27
N LEU A 283 -5.43 2.54 -6.52
CA LEU A 283 -4.50 1.47 -6.88
C LEU A 283 -4.27 1.52 -8.39
N THR A 284 -3.04 1.79 -8.80
CA THR A 284 -2.73 2.28 -10.15
C THR A 284 -2.50 1.18 -11.19
N GLY A 285 -2.69 -0.08 -10.85
CA GLY A 285 -2.41 -1.24 -11.68
C GLY A 285 -1.06 -1.89 -11.36
N THR A 286 -0.90 -3.13 -11.81
CA THR A 286 0.25 -3.98 -11.50
C THR A 286 1.12 -4.29 -12.73
N PRO A 287 2.45 -4.43 -12.57
CA PRO A 287 3.37 -4.89 -13.62
C PRO A 287 3.24 -6.39 -13.94
N PRO A 288 3.93 -6.91 -14.97
CA PRO A 288 3.92 -8.34 -15.29
C PRO A 288 4.52 -9.21 -14.18
N GLY A 289 4.25 -10.52 -14.26
CA GLY A 289 4.77 -11.52 -13.34
C GLY A 289 3.74 -12.05 -12.33
N VAL A 290 2.46 -11.69 -12.51
CA VAL A 290 1.34 -12.24 -11.74
C VAL A 290 1.25 -13.76 -11.94
N GLY A 291 0.80 -14.47 -10.92
CA GLY A 291 0.80 -15.92 -10.86
C GLY A 291 -0.08 -16.58 -11.93
N VAL A 292 -1.22 -15.98 -12.28
CA VAL A 292 -2.17 -16.53 -13.26
C VAL A 292 -1.60 -16.67 -14.68
N PHE A 293 -0.62 -15.84 -15.06
CA PHE A 293 0.00 -15.87 -16.40
C PHE A 293 1.30 -16.66 -16.46
N ARG A 294 1.73 -17.23 -15.33
CA ARG A 294 2.84 -18.18 -15.30
C ARG A 294 2.48 -19.48 -16.04
N LYS A 295 3.50 -20.22 -16.46
CA LYS A 295 3.36 -21.49 -17.19
C LYS A 295 4.13 -22.59 -16.43
N PRO A 296 3.44 -23.44 -15.64
CA PRO A 296 2.01 -23.41 -15.31
C PRO A 296 1.61 -22.24 -14.39
N PRO A 297 0.32 -21.92 -14.24
CA PRO A 297 -0.15 -20.92 -13.29
C PRO A 297 0.26 -21.27 -11.86
N VAL A 298 0.57 -20.24 -11.07
CA VAL A 298 0.97 -20.38 -9.66
C VAL A 298 0.07 -19.46 -8.83
N PHE A 299 -0.41 -19.94 -7.69
CA PHE A 299 -1.27 -19.19 -6.78
C PHE A 299 -0.74 -19.28 -5.35
N LEU A 300 -1.09 -18.29 -4.54
CA LEU A 300 -0.72 -18.21 -3.14
C LEU A 300 -1.28 -19.39 -2.34
N LYS A 301 -0.47 -19.89 -1.42
CA LYS A 301 -0.80 -20.98 -0.50
C LYS A 301 -0.63 -20.54 0.92
N LYS A 302 -1.34 -21.22 1.83
CA LYS A 302 -1.18 -21.04 3.26
C LYS A 302 0.30 -21.20 3.66
N GLY A 303 0.82 -20.20 4.36
CA GLY A 303 2.21 -20.14 4.80
C GLY A 303 3.13 -19.32 3.91
N ASP A 304 2.70 -18.94 2.70
CA ASP A 304 3.49 -18.04 1.84
C ASP A 304 3.66 -16.67 2.49
N GLU A 305 4.81 -16.05 2.25
CA GLU A 305 5.10 -14.67 2.60
C GLU A 305 5.22 -13.85 1.31
N VAL A 306 4.42 -12.79 1.19
CA VAL A 306 4.45 -11.89 0.04
C VAL A 306 5.07 -10.56 0.47
N GLN A 307 6.09 -10.11 -0.27
CA GLN A 307 6.74 -8.83 -0.06
C GLN A 307 6.49 -7.94 -1.28
N CYS A 308 5.89 -6.78 -1.07
CA CYS A 308 5.68 -5.77 -2.10
C CYS A 308 6.55 -4.55 -1.75
N GLU A 309 7.40 -4.13 -2.68
CA GLU A 309 8.40 -3.09 -2.47
C GLU A 309 8.35 -2.07 -3.60
N ILE A 310 8.38 -0.78 -3.24
CA ILE A 310 8.51 0.33 -4.20
C ILE A 310 9.62 1.25 -3.69
N GLU A 311 10.51 1.63 -4.61
CA GLU A 311 11.57 2.60 -4.39
C GLU A 311 11.03 3.87 -3.73
N GLU A 312 11.77 4.45 -2.78
CA GLU A 312 11.37 5.60 -1.94
C GLU A 312 10.19 5.36 -0.98
N LEU A 313 9.27 4.43 -1.28
CA LEU A 313 8.06 4.20 -0.48
C LEU A 313 8.24 3.14 0.62
N GLY A 314 9.04 2.12 0.36
CA GLY A 314 9.37 1.06 1.31
C GLY A 314 8.74 -0.28 0.96
N VAL A 315 8.55 -1.13 1.98
CA VAL A 315 8.14 -2.53 1.82
C VAL A 315 7.02 -2.92 2.78
N ILE A 316 6.04 -3.64 2.25
CA ILE A 316 5.01 -4.36 3.02
C ILE A 316 5.25 -5.86 2.91
N ILE A 317 4.99 -6.59 3.99
CA ILE A 317 5.26 -8.03 4.10
C ILE A 317 4.04 -8.68 4.75
N ASN A 318 3.28 -9.44 3.97
CA ASN A 318 2.05 -10.07 4.44
C ASN A 318 2.17 -11.60 4.37
N LYS A 319 1.78 -12.27 5.46
CA LYS A 319 1.74 -13.73 5.52
C LYS A 319 0.37 -14.24 5.10
N VAL A 320 0.35 -15.27 4.27
CA VAL A 320 -0.87 -15.94 3.80
C VAL A 320 -1.30 -17.01 4.80
N VAL A 321 -2.57 -16.99 5.23
CA VAL A 321 -3.11 -17.88 6.29
C VAL A 321 -4.37 -18.63 5.91
#